data_AF-A0A3L9Y6S7-F1
#
_entry.id   AF-A0A3L9Y6S7-F1
#
_cell.length_a   1.000
_cell.length_b   1.000
_cell.length_c   1.000
_cell.angle_alpha   90.00
_cell.angle_beta   90.00
_cell.angle_gamma   90.00
#
_symmetry.space_group_name_H-M   'P 1'
#
loop_
_entity.id
_entity.type
_entity.pdbx_description
1 polymer ?
#
loop_
_entity_poly.entity_id
_entity_poly.type
_entity_poly.pdbx_seq_one_letter_code
_entity_poly.pdbx_strand_id
1 'polypeptide(L)'
;MRFNKLASLLVASLSLSVAVAQTTPLSDYFKGSNGKPGKLQAPAAEEIPQWLKDSRKLNDMLGSDAKVRIENPKVVHKVSKVFAGLDAFVVEGTEFSDDHPDGKQQLYFFYSDAAQEYLFVGMAIDMKRGRDVSMDLERYLRGQLAESPAKALRPEEMHSIDMPGGKTNAPPLTFVVDLGPQAGRDSFLNVVQMHRSLMASGDNPRTVKFIMVTNAKNELSGAAMAIAYGSHAASGDGIARLVEFARAGEKTAWLQPRKLGNDAGTKQMLGTGIFKLDTNSTQALLAKLDTLPLIYIGSGGKTRNVPVPLSAPEWKKLLTSK
;
A
#
# COMPACT_ATOMS: atom_id res chain seq x y z
N MET A 1 25.64 -13.38 55.70
CA MET A 1 26.57 -14.32 55.03
C MET A 1 25.74 -15.33 54.24
N ARG A 2 26.20 -15.61 53.02
CA ARG A 2 25.69 -16.53 51.98
C ARG A 2 24.93 -17.77 52.49
N PHE A 3 23.92 -18.22 51.75
CA PHE A 3 23.89 -19.59 51.26
C PHE A 3 23.23 -19.65 49.88
N ASN A 4 23.88 -20.41 49.01
CA ASN A 4 23.65 -20.53 47.58
C ASN A 4 23.51 -22.03 47.28
N LYS A 5 22.71 -22.32 46.24
CA LYS A 5 22.58 -23.60 45.50
C LYS A 5 21.53 -24.59 46.04
N LEU A 6 20.41 -24.87 45.36
CA LEU A 6 20.21 -25.41 43.99
C LEU A 6 20.95 -26.72 43.74
N ALA A 7 20.20 -27.84 43.73
CA ALA A 7 20.12 -28.76 42.60
C ALA A 7 19.25 -29.98 42.94
N SER A 8 18.04 -30.04 42.39
CA SER A 8 17.37 -31.32 42.09
C SER A 8 16.26 -31.11 41.07
N LEU A 9 16.38 -31.90 39.99
CA LEU A 9 15.57 -32.03 38.80
C LEU A 9 14.07 -31.75 38.92
N LEU A 10 13.52 -31.03 37.94
CA LEU A 10 12.22 -31.38 37.38
C LEU A 10 12.15 -31.03 35.89
N VAL A 11 11.96 -32.09 35.11
CA VAL A 11 11.55 -32.06 33.71
C VAL A 11 10.17 -31.39 33.66
N ALA A 12 10.09 -30.23 33.01
CA ALA A 12 8.84 -29.66 32.55
C ALA A 12 9.08 -28.96 31.21
N SER A 13 8.54 -29.58 30.18
CA SER A 13 8.09 -28.97 28.92
C SER A 13 8.09 -27.44 28.93
N LEU A 14 9.02 -26.83 28.19
CA LEU A 14 8.94 -25.44 27.76
C LEU A 14 7.86 -25.33 26.68
N SER A 15 6.59 -25.44 27.09
CA SER A 15 5.52 -24.72 26.40
C SER A 15 5.72 -23.24 26.73
N LEU A 16 6.38 -22.50 25.83
CA LEU A 16 6.32 -21.04 25.84
C LEU A 16 4.88 -20.62 25.49
N SER A 17 3.98 -20.73 26.47
CA SER A 17 2.79 -19.92 26.55
C SER A 17 3.24 -18.49 26.85
N VAL A 18 3.63 -17.77 25.80
CA VAL A 18 3.60 -16.31 25.85
C VAL A 18 2.13 -15.95 25.83
N ALA A 19 1.59 -15.65 27.01
CA ALA A 19 0.39 -14.85 27.13
C ALA A 19 0.71 -13.47 26.51
N VAL A 20 0.51 -13.37 25.20
CA VAL A 20 0.57 -12.09 24.49
C VAL A 20 -0.68 -11.36 24.92
N ALA A 21 -0.51 -10.30 25.72
CA ALA A 21 -1.53 -9.30 25.92
C ALA A 21 -2.12 -8.95 24.55
N GLN A 22 -3.41 -9.21 24.36
CA GLN A 22 -4.13 -8.92 23.13
C GLN A 22 -4.21 -7.40 22.96
N THR A 23 -3.16 -6.81 22.40
CA THR A 23 -3.28 -5.56 21.67
C THR A 23 -3.87 -5.93 20.33
N THR A 24 -5.19 -5.80 20.16
CA THR A 24 -5.82 -6.03 18.86
C THR A 24 -5.25 -4.99 17.86
N PRO A 25 -4.45 -5.40 16.87
CA PRO A 25 -3.80 -4.46 15.95
C PRO A 25 -4.81 -3.89 14.93
N LEU A 26 -4.48 -2.77 14.28
CA LEU A 26 -5.29 -2.23 13.17
C LEU A 26 -5.44 -3.23 12.01
N SER A 27 -4.42 -4.08 11.76
CA SER A 27 -4.52 -5.19 10.81
C SER A 27 -5.58 -6.23 11.20
N ASP A 28 -5.83 -6.42 12.51
CA ASP A 28 -6.84 -7.35 13.00
C ASP A 28 -8.20 -6.65 13.21
N TYR A 29 -8.22 -5.33 13.39
CA TYR A 29 -9.42 -4.50 13.22
C TYR A 29 -10.04 -4.71 11.83
N PHE A 30 -9.20 -4.91 10.80
CA PHE A 30 -9.64 -5.22 9.45
C PHE A 30 -9.76 -6.72 9.14
N LYS A 31 -9.21 -7.64 9.95
CA LYS A 31 -9.48 -9.10 9.84
C LYS A 31 -10.77 -9.53 10.53
N GLY A 32 -11.15 -8.87 11.62
CA GLY A 32 -12.38 -9.16 12.39
C GLY A 32 -13.69 -8.76 11.69
N SER A 33 -13.63 -8.17 10.51
CA SER A 33 -14.79 -7.60 9.79
C SER A 33 -15.24 -8.43 8.57
N ASN A 34 -14.92 -9.72 8.51
CA ASN A 34 -15.19 -10.58 7.34
C ASN A 34 -14.66 -9.98 6.01
N GLY A 35 -13.54 -9.26 6.07
CA GLY A 35 -12.95 -8.60 4.90
C GLY A 35 -13.75 -7.39 4.38
N LYS A 36 -14.70 -6.85 5.16
CA LYS A 36 -15.42 -5.61 4.84
C LYS A 36 -15.15 -4.57 5.92
N PRO A 37 -14.25 -3.61 5.69
CA PRO A 37 -14.04 -2.50 6.61
C PRO A 37 -15.37 -1.77 6.89
N GLY A 38 -15.64 -1.46 8.16
CA GLY A 38 -16.88 -0.76 8.56
C GLY A 38 -17.02 0.58 7.82
N LYS A 39 -18.24 0.90 7.36
CA LYS A 39 -18.52 2.20 6.74
C LYS A 39 -18.13 3.31 7.70
N LEU A 40 -17.44 4.32 7.18
CA LEU A 40 -17.15 5.51 7.95
C LEU A 40 -18.45 6.22 8.30
N GLN A 41 -18.63 6.50 9.59
CA GLN A 41 -19.70 7.34 10.09
C GLN A 41 -19.07 8.61 10.66
N ALA A 42 -19.75 9.73 10.50
CA ALA A 42 -19.39 10.93 11.23
C ALA A 42 -19.57 10.63 12.73
N PRO A 43 -18.60 11.01 13.59
CA PRO A 43 -18.78 10.84 15.03
C PRO A 43 -19.98 11.65 15.50
N ALA A 44 -20.71 11.11 16.48
CA ALA A 44 -21.75 11.89 17.15
C ALA A 44 -21.10 13.11 17.82
N ALA A 45 -21.84 14.22 17.93
CA ALA A 45 -21.28 15.48 18.44
C ALA A 45 -20.72 15.30 19.86
N GLU A 46 -21.30 14.41 20.66
CA GLU A 46 -20.89 14.07 22.03
C GLU A 46 -19.54 13.34 22.08
N GLU A 47 -19.16 12.64 21.00
CA GLU A 47 -17.91 11.88 20.92
C GLU A 47 -16.71 12.71 20.50
N ILE A 48 -16.96 13.91 19.96
CA ILE A 48 -15.92 14.84 19.53
C ILE A 48 -15.43 15.64 20.75
N PRO A 49 -14.13 15.59 21.09
CA PRO A 49 -13.54 16.42 22.12
C PRO A 49 -13.86 17.90 21.93
N GLN A 50 -14.09 18.63 23.03
CA GLN A 50 -14.50 20.04 22.96
C GLN A 50 -13.47 20.91 22.22
N TRP A 51 -12.18 20.58 22.31
CA TRP A 51 -11.11 21.27 21.60
C TRP A 51 -11.09 21.02 20.08
N LEU A 52 -11.70 19.93 19.60
CA LEU A 52 -11.93 19.66 18.17
C LEU A 52 -13.22 20.28 17.62
N LYS A 53 -14.11 20.76 18.50
CA LYS A 53 -15.32 21.49 18.08
C LYS A 53 -15.04 22.96 17.81
N ASP A 54 -13.96 23.48 18.37
CA ASP A 54 -13.53 24.86 18.17
C ASP A 54 -12.75 24.98 16.85
N SER A 55 -13.46 25.39 15.80
CA SER A 55 -12.88 25.58 14.46
C SER A 55 -11.79 26.66 14.44
N ARG A 56 -11.83 27.64 15.35
CA ARG A 56 -10.79 28.68 15.45
C ARG A 56 -9.51 28.08 16.02
N LYS A 57 -9.62 27.32 17.12
CA LYS A 57 -8.48 26.62 17.71
C LYS A 57 -7.87 25.59 16.75
N LEU A 58 -8.70 24.88 15.98
CA LEU A 58 -8.25 23.98 14.92
C LEU A 58 -7.50 24.71 13.80
N ASN A 59 -8.02 25.85 13.34
CA ASN A 59 -7.34 26.70 12.38
C ASN A 59 -5.98 27.17 12.90
N ASP A 60 -5.88 27.59 14.16
CA ASP A 60 -4.64 28.04 14.77
C ASP A 60 -3.60 26.90 14.88
N MET A 61 -4.06 25.68 15.17
CA MET A 61 -3.19 24.50 15.27
C MET A 61 -2.71 23.97 13.91
N LEU A 62 -3.52 24.14 12.86
CA LEU A 62 -3.22 23.65 11.52
C LEU A 62 -2.48 24.71 10.67
N GLY A 63 -2.84 25.99 10.82
CA GLY A 63 -2.41 27.11 9.99
C GLY A 63 -1.13 27.83 10.44
N SER A 64 -0.23 27.16 11.16
CA SER A 64 0.99 27.81 11.70
C SER A 64 2.17 27.88 10.70
N ASP A 65 1.99 27.45 9.45
CA ASP A 65 3.03 27.52 8.42
C ASP A 65 2.82 28.77 7.54
N ALA A 66 3.88 29.58 7.37
CA ALA A 66 3.84 30.84 6.63
C ALA A 66 3.46 30.67 5.14
N LYS A 67 3.50 29.45 4.61
CA LYS A 67 3.22 29.12 3.21
C LYS A 67 1.90 28.38 2.98
N VAL A 68 1.18 28.01 4.04
CA VAL A 68 -0.01 27.17 3.96
C VAL A 68 -1.12 27.74 4.83
N ARG A 69 -2.25 28.06 4.22
CA ARG A 69 -3.47 28.48 4.92
C ARG A 69 -4.49 27.35 4.88
N ILE A 70 -5.07 27.01 6.02
CA ILE A 70 -6.10 25.97 6.11
C ILE A 70 -7.40 26.62 6.53
N GLU A 71 -8.48 26.30 5.81
CA GLU A 71 -9.81 26.85 6.06
C GLU A 71 -10.85 25.75 6.25
N ASN A 72 -11.91 26.09 7.00
CA ASN A 72 -13.07 25.24 7.26
C ASN A 72 -12.75 23.84 7.83
N PRO A 73 -11.85 23.69 8.82
CA PRO A 73 -11.54 22.40 9.40
C PRO A 73 -12.78 21.86 10.14
N LYS A 74 -13.14 20.62 9.83
CA LYS A 74 -14.24 19.90 10.50
C LYS A 74 -13.84 18.47 10.76
N VAL A 75 -14.23 17.92 11.91
CA VAL A 75 -14.07 16.50 12.18
C VAL A 75 -15.04 15.73 11.29
N VAL A 76 -14.51 14.88 10.42
CA VAL A 76 -15.31 14.06 9.50
C VAL A 76 -15.43 12.63 9.98
N HIS A 77 -14.41 12.10 10.67
CA HIS A 77 -14.40 10.70 11.12
C HIS A 77 -13.73 10.55 12.48
N LYS A 78 -14.19 9.53 13.23
CA LYS A 78 -13.50 9.00 14.40
C LYS A 78 -13.20 7.52 14.14
N VAL A 79 -11.95 7.12 14.38
CA VAL A 79 -11.55 5.71 14.37
C VAL A 79 -11.09 5.36 15.76
N SER A 80 -11.87 4.51 16.43
CA SER A 80 -11.63 4.19 17.83
C SER A 80 -10.47 3.20 17.98
N LYS A 81 -9.62 3.41 19.00
CA LYS A 81 -8.53 2.51 19.37
C LYS A 81 -7.58 2.16 18.22
N VAL A 82 -7.16 3.16 17.45
CA VAL A 82 -6.29 3.03 16.28
C VAL A 82 -4.92 2.43 16.63
N PHE A 83 -4.28 2.85 17.72
CA PHE A 83 -3.14 2.14 18.30
C PHE A 83 -3.02 2.44 19.79
N ALA A 84 -2.57 1.45 20.57
CA ALA A 84 -2.39 1.57 22.02
C ALA A 84 -3.61 2.14 22.78
N GLY A 85 -4.82 1.96 22.26
CA GLY A 85 -6.06 2.47 22.86
C GLY A 85 -6.37 3.95 22.58
N LEU A 86 -5.57 4.64 21.75
CA LEU A 86 -5.85 6.00 21.30
C LEU A 86 -6.93 6.03 20.21
N ASP A 87 -7.83 6.99 20.31
CA ASP A 87 -8.79 7.29 19.25
C ASP A 87 -8.17 8.26 18.25
N ALA A 88 -8.37 8.00 16.95
CA ALA A 88 -7.99 8.93 15.89
C ALA A 88 -9.20 9.75 15.45
N PHE A 89 -9.04 11.06 15.45
CA PHE A 89 -9.99 12.01 14.89
C PHE A 89 -9.43 12.54 13.57
N VAL A 90 -10.25 12.45 12.54
CA VAL A 90 -9.88 12.86 11.19
C VAL A 90 -10.59 14.17 10.89
N VAL A 91 -9.80 15.19 10.60
CA VAL A 91 -10.27 16.53 10.29
C VAL A 91 -10.07 16.76 8.80
N GLU A 92 -11.14 17.12 8.11
CA GLU A 92 -11.08 17.58 6.71
C GLU A 92 -10.97 19.11 6.73
N GLY A 93 -10.04 19.66 5.94
CA GLY A 93 -9.91 21.11 5.75
C GLY A 93 -9.45 21.44 4.33
N THR A 94 -9.75 22.67 3.90
CA THR A 94 -9.31 23.20 2.60
C THR A 94 -7.94 23.86 2.77
N GLU A 95 -6.91 23.24 2.19
CA GLU A 95 -5.54 23.74 2.16
C GLU A 95 -5.31 24.66 0.96
N PHE A 96 -4.83 25.87 1.21
CA PHE A 96 -4.39 26.84 0.22
C PHE A 96 -2.87 27.01 0.31
N SER A 97 -2.18 26.87 -0.81
CA SER A 97 -0.73 27.04 -0.92
C SER A 97 -0.37 27.53 -2.33
N ASP A 98 0.90 27.88 -2.57
CA ASP A 98 1.38 28.27 -3.90
C ASP A 98 1.14 27.19 -4.97
N ASP A 99 1.21 25.90 -4.57
CA ASP A 99 0.92 24.75 -5.43
C ASP A 99 -0.60 24.53 -5.63
N HIS A 100 -1.43 25.04 -4.73
CA HIS A 100 -2.88 24.82 -4.67
C HIS A 100 -3.64 26.13 -4.35
N PRO A 101 -3.59 27.15 -5.24
CA PRO A 101 -4.18 28.46 -4.98
C PRO A 101 -5.72 28.43 -4.92
N ASP A 102 -6.35 27.47 -5.60
CA ASP A 102 -7.81 27.29 -5.62
C ASP A 102 -8.34 26.44 -4.44
N GLY A 103 -7.43 26.00 -3.56
CA GLY A 103 -7.78 25.17 -2.40
C GLY A 103 -7.83 23.68 -2.73
N LYS A 104 -7.29 22.86 -1.82
CA LYS A 104 -7.27 21.40 -1.91
C LYS A 104 -7.84 20.79 -0.64
N GLN A 105 -8.77 19.85 -0.79
CA GLN A 105 -9.27 19.07 0.34
C GLN A 105 -8.16 18.16 0.89
N GLN A 106 -7.85 18.33 2.17
CA GLN A 106 -6.83 17.58 2.89
C GLN A 106 -7.38 16.97 4.17
N LEU A 107 -6.81 15.83 4.56
CA LEU A 107 -7.15 15.12 5.79
C LEU A 107 -6.01 15.28 6.80
N TYR A 108 -6.36 15.69 8.02
CA TYR A 108 -5.47 15.84 9.16
C TYR A 108 -5.83 14.82 10.23
N PHE A 109 -4.82 14.24 10.87
CA PHE A 109 -4.97 13.19 11.86
C PHE A 109 -4.57 13.68 13.25
N PHE A 110 -5.52 13.59 14.17
CA PHE A 110 -5.33 13.91 15.57
C PHE A 110 -5.56 12.66 16.40
N TYR A 111 -4.68 12.36 17.35
CA TYR A 111 -4.84 11.23 18.25
C TYR A 111 -5.08 11.71 19.65
N SER A 112 -6.00 11.05 20.36
CA SER A 112 -6.30 11.37 21.74
C SER A 112 -6.50 10.11 22.56
N ASP A 113 -6.17 10.18 23.84
CA ASP A 113 -6.41 9.10 24.78
C ASP A 113 -7.91 8.99 25.10
N ALA A 114 -8.32 7.89 25.76
CA ALA A 114 -9.72 7.64 26.04
C ALA A 114 -10.37 8.70 26.95
N ALA A 115 -9.57 9.38 27.79
CA ALA A 115 -10.05 10.49 28.63
C ALA A 115 -10.11 11.84 27.90
N GLN A 116 -9.62 11.90 26.66
CA GLN A 116 -9.54 13.12 25.83
C GLN A 116 -8.70 14.24 26.46
N GLU A 117 -7.77 13.89 27.35
CA GLU A 117 -6.92 14.81 28.10
C GLU A 117 -5.70 15.22 27.28
N TYR A 118 -5.14 14.28 26.52
CA TYR A 118 -3.94 14.47 25.71
C TYR A 118 -4.26 14.48 24.23
N LEU A 119 -3.59 15.38 23.52
CA LEU A 119 -3.61 15.45 22.08
C LEU A 119 -2.21 15.16 21.53
N PHE A 120 -2.16 14.24 20.58
CA PHE A 120 -0.98 13.97 19.78
C PHE A 120 -1.24 14.36 18.32
N VAL A 121 -0.37 15.20 17.78
CA VAL A 121 -0.41 15.68 16.40
C VAL A 121 0.79 15.12 15.65
N GLY A 122 0.57 14.56 14.47
CA GLY A 122 1.64 14.09 13.59
C GLY A 122 1.46 12.65 13.11
N MET A 123 2.55 12.06 12.64
CA MET A 123 2.56 10.69 12.11
C MET A 123 2.73 9.66 13.23
N ALA A 124 1.94 8.60 13.17
CA ALA A 124 2.05 7.46 14.07
C ALA A 124 2.76 6.31 13.36
N ILE A 125 3.96 5.95 13.82
CA ILE A 125 4.76 4.88 13.24
C ILE A 125 4.70 3.65 14.15
N ASP A 126 4.24 2.53 13.59
CA ASP A 126 4.40 1.21 14.21
C ASP A 126 5.86 0.77 14.05
N MET A 127 6.66 1.04 15.09
CA MET A 127 8.09 0.72 15.12
C MET A 127 8.38 -0.78 15.02
N LYS A 128 7.45 -1.66 15.40
CA LYS A 128 7.62 -3.11 15.28
C LYS A 128 7.49 -3.57 13.84
N ARG A 129 6.64 -2.91 13.06
CA ARG A 129 6.35 -3.26 11.67
C ARG A 129 7.01 -2.34 10.65
N GLY A 130 7.60 -1.22 11.09
CA GLY A 130 8.18 -0.20 10.22
C GLY A 130 7.13 0.45 9.31
N ARG A 131 5.89 0.64 9.80
CA ARG A 131 4.77 1.16 9.00
C ARG A 131 4.21 2.44 9.59
N ASP A 132 3.83 3.35 8.71
CA ASP A 132 3.09 4.56 9.07
C ASP A 132 1.59 4.27 9.11
N VAL A 133 1.04 4.28 10.32
CA VAL A 133 -0.36 4.01 10.61
C VAL A 133 -1.24 5.18 10.18
N SER A 134 -0.73 6.41 10.23
CA SER A 134 -1.44 7.60 9.76
C SER A 134 -1.67 7.52 8.25
N MET A 135 -0.64 7.12 7.50
CA MET A 135 -0.72 6.92 6.05
C MET A 135 -1.68 5.79 5.66
N ASP A 136 -1.66 4.66 6.37
CA ASP A 136 -2.60 3.55 6.12
C ASP A 136 -4.06 3.98 6.39
N LEU A 137 -4.28 4.72 7.47
CA LEU A 137 -5.59 5.29 7.78
C LEU A 137 -6.01 6.31 6.71
N GLU A 138 -5.12 7.19 6.26
CA GLU A 138 -5.39 8.15 5.19
C GLU A 138 -5.84 7.46 3.91
N ARG A 139 -5.09 6.44 3.45
CA ARG A 139 -5.42 5.67 2.25
C ARG A 139 -6.79 5.02 2.36
N TYR A 140 -7.09 4.46 3.52
CA TYR A 140 -8.40 3.86 3.80
C TYR A 140 -9.53 4.88 3.70
N LEU A 141 -9.38 6.03 4.34
CA LEU A 141 -10.39 7.10 4.33
C LEU A 141 -10.57 7.66 2.93
N ARG A 142 -9.48 7.92 2.22
CA ARG A 142 -9.53 8.32 0.82
C ARG A 142 -10.21 7.25 -0.04
N GLY A 143 -9.94 5.97 0.16
CA GLY A 143 -10.65 4.89 -0.55
C GLY A 143 -12.17 4.86 -0.26
N GLN A 144 -12.59 5.28 0.93
CA GLN A 144 -14.01 5.41 1.29
C GLN A 144 -14.67 6.67 0.72
N LEU A 145 -13.92 7.78 0.66
CA LEU A 145 -14.40 9.09 0.22
C LEU A 145 -14.23 9.35 -1.28
N ALA A 146 -13.35 8.61 -1.95
CA ALA A 146 -13.02 8.87 -3.34
C ALA A 146 -14.18 8.52 -4.27
N GLU A 147 -14.44 9.41 -5.22
CA GLU A 147 -15.26 9.14 -6.41
C GLU A 147 -14.73 7.94 -7.22
N SER A 148 -13.41 7.67 -7.14
CA SER A 148 -12.74 6.55 -7.78
C SER A 148 -11.60 5.99 -6.91
N PRO A 149 -11.61 4.68 -6.58
CA PRO A 149 -10.54 3.99 -5.86
C PRO A 149 -9.12 4.22 -6.43
N ALA A 150 -9.02 4.43 -7.75
CA ALA A 150 -7.75 4.68 -8.42
C ALA A 150 -7.09 6.02 -7.98
N LYS A 151 -7.86 7.01 -7.55
CA LYS A 151 -7.34 8.29 -7.01
C LYS A 151 -6.81 8.15 -5.57
N ALA A 152 -7.27 7.14 -4.83
CA ALA A 152 -6.85 6.92 -3.44
C ALA A 152 -5.52 6.17 -3.31
N LEU A 153 -5.14 5.42 -4.35
CA LEU A 153 -3.88 4.68 -4.38
C LEU A 153 -2.69 5.62 -4.63
N ARG A 154 -1.61 5.40 -3.89
CA ARG A 154 -0.32 6.10 -4.03
C ARG A 154 0.76 5.16 -4.56
N PRO A 155 0.82 4.92 -5.89
CA PRO A 155 1.75 3.97 -6.48
C PRO A 155 3.23 4.32 -6.24
N GLU A 156 3.55 5.58 -5.98
CA GLU A 156 4.90 6.03 -5.62
C GLU A 156 5.41 5.49 -4.28
N GLU A 157 4.52 5.09 -3.37
CA GLU A 157 4.82 4.52 -2.06
C GLU A 157 4.76 2.96 -2.07
N MET A 158 4.64 2.36 -3.25
CA MET A 158 4.51 0.92 -3.46
C MET A 158 5.78 0.33 -4.07
N HIS A 159 5.97 -0.97 -3.88
CA HIS A 159 7.11 -1.68 -4.45
C HIS A 159 6.87 -2.03 -5.92
N SER A 160 7.82 -1.70 -6.79
CA SER A 160 7.78 -2.06 -8.21
C SER A 160 8.86 -3.06 -8.60
N ILE A 161 8.62 -3.75 -9.72
CA ILE A 161 9.64 -4.40 -10.54
C ILE A 161 9.76 -3.55 -11.79
N ASP A 162 10.95 -2.98 -12.00
CA ASP A 162 11.16 -2.03 -13.09
C ASP A 162 11.58 -2.77 -14.35
N MET A 163 10.93 -2.43 -15.47
CA MET A 163 11.35 -2.80 -16.82
C MET A 163 12.00 -1.57 -17.45
N PRO A 164 13.34 -1.53 -17.55
CA PRO A 164 14.08 -0.36 -18.01
C PRO A 164 13.68 0.06 -19.42
N GLY A 165 13.49 1.37 -19.62
CA GLY A 165 13.22 1.96 -20.93
C GLY A 165 14.47 2.25 -21.76
N GLY A 166 14.27 2.93 -22.88
CA GLY A 166 15.34 3.46 -23.73
C GLY A 166 15.87 4.81 -23.24
N LYS A 167 16.64 5.50 -24.09
CA LYS A 167 17.17 6.84 -23.78
C LYS A 167 16.05 7.88 -23.88
N THR A 168 15.33 8.13 -22.79
CA THR A 168 14.24 9.10 -22.71
C THR A 168 14.20 9.79 -21.35
N ASN A 169 13.74 11.05 -21.33
CA ASN A 169 13.49 11.83 -20.10
C ASN A 169 12.02 11.73 -19.65
N ALA A 170 11.20 10.97 -20.36
CA ALA A 170 9.79 10.80 -20.02
C ALA A 170 9.64 10.14 -18.63
N PRO A 171 8.70 10.61 -17.79
CA PRO A 171 8.50 10.02 -16.47
C PRO A 171 8.07 8.54 -16.59
N PRO A 172 8.45 7.68 -15.63
CA PRO A 172 8.05 6.28 -15.65
C PRO A 172 6.53 6.10 -15.72
N LEU A 173 6.10 5.06 -16.42
CA LEU A 173 4.72 4.60 -16.38
C LEU A 173 4.61 3.54 -15.30
N THR A 174 3.63 3.68 -14.41
CA THR A 174 3.36 2.68 -13.38
C THR A 174 2.15 1.85 -13.77
N PHE A 175 2.29 0.54 -13.72
CA PHE A 175 1.28 -0.44 -14.11
C PHE A 175 0.96 -1.34 -12.91
N VAL A 176 -0.22 -1.11 -12.30
CA VAL A 176 -0.70 -1.88 -11.14
C VAL A 176 -1.59 -3.01 -11.65
N VAL A 177 -1.26 -4.26 -11.32
CA VAL A 177 -1.97 -5.43 -11.86
C VAL A 177 -1.94 -6.62 -10.89
N ASP A 178 -3.00 -7.44 -10.94
CA ASP A 178 -3.07 -8.75 -10.31
C ASP A 178 -2.93 -9.83 -11.39
N LEU A 179 -1.97 -10.74 -11.25
CA LEU A 179 -1.72 -11.82 -12.20
C LEU A 179 -2.49 -13.12 -11.87
N GLY A 180 -3.32 -13.12 -10.84
CA GLY A 180 -4.24 -14.22 -10.51
C GLY A 180 -5.28 -14.47 -11.60
N PRO A 181 -6.01 -13.45 -12.07
CA PRO A 181 -6.90 -13.56 -13.22
C PRO A 181 -6.14 -13.68 -14.55
N GLN A 182 -6.70 -14.42 -15.52
CA GLN A 182 -6.12 -14.53 -16.88
C GLN A 182 -5.99 -13.17 -17.57
N ALA A 183 -7.03 -12.32 -17.46
CA ALA A 183 -7.00 -10.98 -18.04
C ALA A 183 -5.83 -10.12 -17.52
N GLY A 184 -5.43 -10.30 -16.26
CA GLY A 184 -4.27 -9.63 -15.69
C GLY A 184 -2.95 -10.12 -16.28
N ARG A 185 -2.81 -11.44 -16.46
CA ARG A 185 -1.65 -12.05 -17.14
C ARG A 185 -1.53 -11.59 -18.59
N ASP A 186 -2.63 -11.60 -19.34
CA ASP A 186 -2.67 -11.17 -20.73
C ASP A 186 -2.31 -9.68 -20.86
N SER A 187 -2.89 -8.83 -20.01
CA SER A 187 -2.58 -7.39 -19.98
C SER A 187 -1.09 -7.15 -19.69
N PHE A 188 -0.53 -7.84 -18.70
CA PHE A 188 0.89 -7.76 -18.38
C PHE A 188 1.77 -8.21 -19.57
N LEU A 189 1.46 -9.35 -20.18
CA LEU A 189 2.22 -9.86 -21.33
C LEU A 189 2.18 -8.89 -22.51
N ASN A 190 1.03 -8.29 -22.80
CA ASN A 190 0.88 -7.30 -23.87
C ASN A 190 1.79 -6.09 -23.64
N VAL A 191 1.82 -5.55 -22.43
CA VAL A 191 2.70 -4.41 -22.09
C VAL A 191 4.17 -4.79 -22.24
N VAL A 192 4.59 -5.96 -21.74
CA VAL A 192 5.97 -6.42 -21.84
C VAL A 192 6.38 -6.65 -23.29
N GLN A 193 5.55 -7.31 -24.09
CA GLN A 193 5.84 -7.59 -25.51
C GLN A 193 5.97 -6.31 -26.32
N MET A 194 5.04 -5.38 -26.13
CA MET A 194 5.04 -4.11 -26.82
C MET A 194 6.24 -3.24 -26.44
N HIS A 195 6.57 -3.17 -25.15
CA HIS A 195 7.75 -2.44 -24.69
C HIS A 195 9.03 -3.02 -25.31
N ARG A 196 9.19 -4.34 -25.31
CA ARG A 196 10.33 -5.01 -25.95
C ARG A 196 10.37 -4.76 -27.46
N SER A 197 9.22 -4.77 -28.12
CA SER A 197 9.12 -4.46 -29.55
C SER A 197 9.54 -3.02 -29.85
N LEU A 198 9.14 -2.06 -29.02
CA LEU A 198 9.52 -0.64 -29.15
C LEU A 198 11.01 -0.42 -28.87
N MET A 199 11.58 -1.15 -27.91
CA MET A 199 13.03 -1.15 -27.69
C MET A 199 13.78 -1.69 -28.91
N ALA A 200 13.32 -2.81 -29.48
CA ALA A 200 13.94 -3.42 -30.65
C ALA A 200 13.83 -2.55 -31.92
N SER A 201 12.76 -1.75 -32.07
CA SER A 201 12.58 -0.79 -33.17
C SER A 201 13.32 0.54 -32.97
N GLY A 202 13.96 0.76 -31.82
CA GLY A 202 14.65 2.02 -31.51
C GLY A 202 13.73 3.18 -31.07
N ASP A 203 12.46 2.91 -30.75
CA ASP A 203 11.46 3.91 -30.38
C ASP A 203 11.66 4.48 -28.94
N ASN A 204 12.64 3.98 -28.19
CA ASN A 204 13.03 4.42 -26.83
C ASN A 204 11.83 4.61 -25.86
N PRO A 205 11.05 3.56 -25.55
CA PRO A 205 9.95 3.65 -24.60
C PRO A 205 10.42 4.05 -23.20
N ARG A 206 9.56 4.73 -22.43
CA ARG A 206 9.79 5.03 -21.01
C ARG A 206 9.90 3.75 -20.17
N THR A 207 10.53 3.87 -19.00
CA THR A 207 10.54 2.79 -17.99
C THR A 207 9.12 2.45 -17.55
N VAL A 208 8.83 1.15 -17.42
CA VAL A 208 7.56 0.67 -16.88
C VAL A 208 7.81 0.07 -15.49
N LYS A 209 7.13 0.61 -14.49
CA LYS A 209 7.15 0.11 -13.11
C LYS A 209 5.96 -0.81 -12.91
N PHE A 210 6.20 -2.11 -12.74
CA PHE A 210 5.15 -3.08 -12.48
C PHE A 210 4.92 -3.22 -10.98
N ILE A 211 3.72 -2.89 -10.52
CA ILE A 211 3.29 -3.08 -9.13
C ILE A 211 2.32 -4.25 -9.10
N MET A 212 2.73 -5.34 -8.47
CA MET A 212 1.89 -6.51 -8.29
C MET A 212 1.07 -6.34 -7.02
N VAL A 213 -0.24 -6.61 -7.14
CA VAL A 213 -1.19 -6.69 -6.03
C VAL A 213 -1.96 -7.99 -6.14
N THR A 214 -2.49 -8.49 -5.03
CA THR A 214 -3.36 -9.68 -5.06
C THR A 214 -4.47 -9.56 -4.03
N ASN A 215 -5.64 -10.11 -4.36
CA ASN A 215 -6.71 -10.31 -3.40
C ASN A 215 -6.61 -11.66 -2.65
N ALA A 216 -5.48 -12.38 -2.80
CA ALA A 216 -5.19 -13.66 -2.17
C ALA A 216 -6.18 -14.81 -2.48
N LYS A 217 -7.07 -14.65 -3.47
CA LYS A 217 -7.98 -15.75 -3.88
C LYS A 217 -7.24 -16.93 -4.51
N ASN A 218 -6.05 -16.69 -5.06
CA ASN A 218 -5.19 -17.72 -5.63
C ASN A 218 -3.78 -17.62 -5.02
N GLU A 219 -3.49 -18.50 -4.07
CA GLU A 219 -2.24 -18.53 -3.32
C GLU A 219 -1.02 -18.78 -4.22
N LEU A 220 -1.15 -19.61 -5.26
CA LEU A 220 -0.07 -19.88 -6.21
C LEU A 220 0.28 -18.62 -7.02
N SER A 221 -0.73 -17.88 -7.45
CA SER A 221 -0.52 -16.60 -8.14
C SER A 221 0.15 -15.57 -7.23
N GLY A 222 -0.27 -15.50 -5.96
CA GLY A 222 0.40 -14.68 -4.94
C GLY A 222 1.86 -15.09 -4.75
N ALA A 223 2.13 -16.39 -4.61
CA ALA A 223 3.49 -16.91 -4.49
C ALA A 223 4.34 -16.60 -5.72
N ALA A 224 3.79 -16.69 -6.93
CA ALA A 224 4.51 -16.35 -8.16
C ALA A 224 4.92 -14.88 -8.21
N MET A 225 4.01 -13.96 -7.87
CA MET A 225 4.30 -12.52 -7.81
C MET A 225 5.31 -12.18 -6.71
N ALA A 226 5.23 -12.84 -5.55
CA ALA A 226 6.22 -12.71 -4.48
C ALA A 226 7.61 -13.23 -4.92
N ILE A 227 7.68 -14.41 -5.53
CA ILE A 227 8.94 -14.96 -6.06
C ILE A 227 9.55 -14.03 -7.11
N ALA A 228 8.74 -13.40 -7.96
CA ALA A 228 9.25 -12.41 -8.90
C ALA A 228 9.87 -11.18 -8.22
N TYR A 229 9.26 -10.66 -7.14
CA TYR A 229 9.87 -9.59 -6.34
C TYR A 229 11.20 -10.00 -5.71
N GLY A 230 11.27 -11.23 -5.18
CA GLY A 230 12.50 -11.79 -4.63
C GLY A 230 13.58 -11.98 -5.70
N SER A 231 13.20 -12.53 -6.85
CA SER A 231 14.10 -12.72 -7.99
C SER A 231 14.61 -11.38 -8.54
N HIS A 232 13.77 -10.35 -8.59
CA HIS A 232 14.20 -9.01 -8.98
C HIS A 232 15.26 -8.45 -8.02
N ALA A 233 15.05 -8.61 -6.71
CA ALA A 233 15.99 -8.14 -5.70
C ALA A 233 17.32 -8.92 -5.72
N ALA A 234 17.27 -10.22 -6.03
CA ALA A 234 18.45 -11.09 -6.01
C ALA A 234 19.29 -11.04 -7.30
N SER A 235 18.63 -11.01 -8.47
CA SER A 235 19.31 -11.14 -9.78
C SER A 235 18.81 -10.18 -10.86
N GLY A 236 17.81 -9.35 -10.58
CA GLY A 236 17.16 -8.49 -11.58
C GLY A 236 16.12 -9.21 -12.45
N ASP A 237 16.00 -10.54 -12.38
CA ASP A 237 15.20 -11.36 -13.31
C ASP A 237 13.69 -11.39 -13.03
N GLY A 238 13.17 -10.49 -12.20
CA GLY A 238 11.75 -10.48 -11.81
C GLY A 238 10.79 -10.46 -13.01
N ILE A 239 11.07 -9.65 -14.03
CA ILE A 239 10.25 -9.59 -15.25
C ILE A 239 10.25 -10.94 -15.98
N ALA A 240 11.39 -11.61 -16.08
CA ALA A 240 11.47 -12.92 -16.73
C ALA A 240 10.62 -13.96 -15.99
N ARG A 241 10.67 -13.98 -14.65
CA ARG A 241 9.82 -14.83 -13.81
C ARG A 241 8.33 -14.55 -14.00
N LEU A 242 7.94 -13.28 -14.02
CA LEU A 242 6.55 -12.89 -14.26
C LEU A 242 6.09 -13.30 -15.67
N VAL A 243 6.93 -13.19 -16.69
CA VAL A 243 6.59 -13.63 -18.07
C VAL A 243 6.40 -15.13 -18.14
N GLU A 244 7.26 -15.92 -17.49
CA GLU A 244 7.10 -17.37 -17.42
C GLU A 244 5.79 -17.77 -16.73
N PHE A 245 5.49 -17.14 -15.59
CA PHE A 245 4.24 -17.34 -14.87
C PHE A 245 3.02 -16.89 -15.67
N ALA A 246 3.08 -15.71 -16.31
CA ALA A 246 1.96 -15.20 -17.07
C ALA A 246 1.59 -16.09 -18.27
N ARG A 247 2.56 -16.81 -18.84
CA ARG A 247 2.34 -17.77 -19.93
C ARG A 247 1.86 -19.14 -19.47
N ALA A 248 2.50 -19.70 -18.44
CA ALA A 248 2.23 -21.08 -18.00
C ALA A 248 1.20 -21.17 -16.86
N GLY A 249 0.89 -20.05 -16.20
CA GLY A 249 0.02 -19.99 -15.03
C GLY A 249 0.49 -20.92 -13.93
N GLU A 250 -0.45 -21.66 -13.35
CA GLU A 250 -0.15 -22.64 -12.28
C GLU A 250 0.71 -23.82 -12.75
N LYS A 251 0.93 -24.00 -14.05
CA LYS A 251 1.80 -25.05 -14.60
C LYS A 251 3.28 -24.67 -14.61
N THR A 252 3.63 -23.47 -14.17
CA THR A 252 5.03 -23.02 -14.07
C THR A 252 5.84 -23.97 -13.19
N ALA A 253 6.99 -24.43 -13.69
CA ALA A 253 7.73 -25.55 -13.09
C ALA A 253 8.27 -25.24 -11.68
N TRP A 254 8.76 -24.03 -11.45
CA TRP A 254 9.28 -23.60 -10.15
C TRP A 254 8.18 -23.27 -9.14
N LEU A 255 6.93 -23.12 -9.58
CA LEU A 255 5.77 -22.87 -8.72
C LEU A 255 5.11 -24.18 -8.23
N GLN A 256 5.56 -25.34 -8.73
CA GLN A 256 5.01 -26.62 -8.30
C GLN A 256 5.32 -26.88 -6.81
N PRO A 257 4.37 -27.40 -6.01
CA PRO A 257 4.55 -27.59 -4.55
C PRO A 257 5.82 -28.37 -4.19
N ARG A 258 6.16 -29.40 -4.98
CA ARG A 258 7.37 -30.21 -4.78
C ARG A 258 8.66 -29.39 -4.93
N LYS A 259 8.66 -28.38 -5.81
CA LYS A 259 9.81 -27.49 -6.03
C LYS A 259 9.85 -26.39 -4.97
N LEU A 260 8.71 -25.72 -4.69
CA LEU A 260 8.59 -24.73 -3.61
C LEU A 260 9.04 -25.28 -2.24
N GLY A 261 8.67 -26.52 -1.93
CA GLY A 261 9.00 -27.17 -0.67
C GLY A 261 10.46 -27.61 -0.51
N ASN A 262 11.21 -27.73 -1.60
CA ASN A 262 12.56 -28.34 -1.57
C ASN A 262 13.67 -27.45 -2.14
N ASP A 263 13.35 -26.42 -2.92
CA ASP A 263 14.34 -25.52 -3.51
C ASP A 263 14.62 -24.31 -2.60
N ALA A 264 15.81 -24.28 -2.01
CA ALA A 264 16.21 -23.23 -1.08
C ALA A 264 16.20 -21.84 -1.74
N GLY A 265 16.61 -21.74 -3.01
CA GLY A 265 16.61 -20.49 -3.76
C GLY A 265 15.20 -19.93 -3.95
N THR A 266 14.26 -20.76 -4.37
CA THR A 266 12.85 -20.37 -4.54
C THR A 266 12.21 -19.97 -3.20
N LYS A 267 12.52 -20.68 -2.10
CA LYS A 267 12.05 -20.28 -0.75
C LYS A 267 12.59 -18.92 -0.33
N GLN A 268 13.88 -18.67 -0.56
CA GLN A 268 14.48 -17.39 -0.25
C GLN A 268 13.81 -16.26 -1.06
N MET A 269 13.62 -16.45 -2.37
CA MET A 269 12.93 -15.47 -3.22
C MET A 269 11.50 -15.21 -2.74
N LEU A 270 10.75 -16.26 -2.41
CA LEU A 270 9.40 -16.14 -1.84
C LEU A 270 9.42 -15.32 -0.55
N GLY A 271 10.31 -15.66 0.40
CA GLY A 271 10.44 -14.97 1.68
C GLY A 271 10.85 -13.50 1.55
N THR A 272 11.70 -13.15 0.58
CA THR A 272 12.08 -11.77 0.30
C THR A 272 10.94 -10.97 -0.32
N GLY A 273 10.17 -11.57 -1.23
CA GLY A 273 9.15 -10.86 -1.99
C GLY A 273 7.77 -10.81 -1.34
N ILE A 274 7.46 -11.74 -0.42
CA ILE A 274 6.12 -11.82 0.17
C ILE A 274 5.74 -10.54 0.93
N PHE A 275 6.68 -9.92 1.64
CA PHE A 275 6.44 -8.66 2.35
C PHE A 275 6.18 -7.48 1.42
N LYS A 276 6.83 -7.45 0.25
CA LYS A 276 6.58 -6.43 -0.77
C LYS A 276 5.18 -6.58 -1.36
N LEU A 277 4.80 -7.82 -1.70
CA LEU A 277 3.47 -8.12 -2.23
C LEU A 277 2.37 -7.86 -1.19
N ASP A 278 2.58 -8.25 0.08
CA ASP A 278 1.64 -8.02 1.18
C ASP A 278 1.44 -6.52 1.42
N THR A 279 2.53 -5.75 1.42
CA THR A 279 2.47 -4.28 1.53
C THR A 279 1.64 -3.69 0.40
N ASN A 280 1.96 -4.02 -0.85
CA ASN A 280 1.22 -3.52 -2.02
C ASN A 280 -0.27 -3.91 -1.99
N SER A 281 -0.56 -5.17 -1.64
CA SER A 281 -1.93 -5.70 -1.61
C SER A 281 -2.75 -5.08 -0.48
N THR A 282 -2.12 -4.80 0.66
CA THR A 282 -2.72 -4.04 1.76
C THR A 282 -3.07 -2.63 1.29
N GLN A 283 -2.17 -1.94 0.61
CA GLN A 283 -2.45 -0.59 0.08
C GLN A 283 -3.61 -0.59 -0.93
N ALA A 284 -3.63 -1.56 -1.84
CA ALA A 284 -4.73 -1.74 -2.79
C ALA A 284 -6.08 -2.02 -2.10
N LEU A 285 -6.07 -2.84 -1.05
CA LEU A 285 -7.26 -3.12 -0.24
C LEU A 285 -7.76 -1.87 0.48
N LEU A 286 -6.85 -1.09 1.09
CA LEU A 286 -7.20 0.16 1.78
C LEU A 286 -7.78 1.19 0.80
N ALA A 287 -7.21 1.28 -0.41
CA ALA A 287 -7.75 2.12 -1.49
C ALA A 287 -9.08 1.61 -2.06
N LYS A 288 -9.56 0.43 -1.66
CA LYS A 288 -10.74 -0.27 -2.19
C LYS A 288 -10.71 -0.50 -3.70
N LEU A 289 -9.55 -0.90 -4.22
CA LEU A 289 -9.47 -1.24 -5.64
C LEU A 289 -10.39 -2.42 -5.95
N ASP A 290 -11.32 -2.21 -6.88
CA ASP A 290 -12.23 -3.21 -7.42
C ASP A 290 -11.90 -3.58 -8.88
N THR A 291 -11.11 -2.74 -9.54
CA THR A 291 -10.78 -2.84 -10.97
C THR A 291 -9.27 -2.77 -11.17
N LEU A 292 -8.75 -3.72 -11.95
CA LEU A 292 -7.35 -3.80 -12.39
C LEU A 292 -7.32 -4.24 -13.86
N PRO A 293 -6.29 -3.85 -14.64
CA PRO A 293 -5.11 -3.07 -14.23
C PRO A 293 -5.39 -1.57 -14.11
N LEU A 294 -4.53 -0.86 -13.38
CA LEU A 294 -4.51 0.61 -13.33
C LEU A 294 -3.18 1.14 -13.86
N ILE A 295 -3.24 2.28 -14.54
CA ILE A 295 -2.07 2.94 -15.11
C ILE A 295 -1.90 4.32 -14.49
N TYR A 296 -0.67 4.65 -14.11
CA TYR A 296 -0.31 5.97 -13.62
C TYR A 296 0.87 6.53 -14.40
N ILE A 297 0.84 7.84 -14.63
CA ILE A 297 1.96 8.60 -15.18
C ILE A 297 2.37 9.65 -14.16
N GLY A 298 3.66 9.82 -13.96
CA GLY A 298 4.20 10.88 -13.11
C GLY A 298 5.51 10.49 -12.45
N SER A 299 6.08 11.46 -11.73
CA SER A 299 7.31 11.29 -10.95
C SER A 299 7.26 12.21 -9.73
N GLY A 300 7.99 11.85 -8.66
CA GLY A 300 8.17 12.74 -7.51
C GLY A 300 6.88 13.07 -6.74
N GLY A 301 6.00 12.09 -6.53
CA GLY A 301 4.77 12.26 -5.73
C GLY A 301 3.59 12.91 -6.47
N LYS A 302 3.77 13.34 -7.72
CA LYS A 302 2.68 13.84 -8.57
C LYS A 302 2.31 12.76 -9.60
N THR A 303 1.61 11.72 -9.17
CA THR A 303 1.12 10.65 -10.05
C THR A 303 -0.35 10.89 -10.43
N ARG A 304 -0.70 10.62 -11.69
CA ARG A 304 -2.07 10.73 -12.19
C ARG A 304 -2.49 9.40 -12.80
N ASN A 305 -3.66 8.90 -12.38
CA ASN A 305 -4.30 7.76 -13.03
C ASN A 305 -4.72 8.13 -14.45
N VAL A 306 -4.44 7.25 -15.42
CA VAL A 306 -4.85 7.39 -16.82
C VAL A 306 -5.64 6.16 -17.27
N PRO A 307 -6.59 6.32 -18.22
CA PRO A 307 -7.33 5.19 -18.76
C PRO A 307 -6.40 4.15 -19.39
N VAL A 308 -6.79 2.88 -19.30
CA VAL A 308 -6.11 1.79 -20.00
C VAL A 308 -6.32 1.98 -21.51
N PRO A 309 -5.25 2.08 -22.32
CA PRO A 309 -5.39 2.21 -23.76
C PRO A 309 -6.12 1.01 -24.39
N LEU A 310 -6.96 1.29 -25.38
CA LEU A 310 -7.80 0.31 -26.06
C LEU A 310 -7.16 -0.21 -27.35
N SER A 311 -6.09 0.43 -27.83
CA SER A 311 -5.43 0.05 -29.09
C SER A 311 -3.90 0.13 -29.03
N ALA A 312 -3.23 -0.63 -29.90
CA ALA A 312 -1.77 -0.63 -29.99
C ALA A 312 -1.17 0.77 -30.30
N PRO A 313 -1.76 1.61 -31.17
CA PRO A 313 -1.30 2.99 -31.37
C PRO A 313 -1.36 3.86 -30.11
N GLU A 314 -2.44 3.73 -29.33
CA GLU A 314 -2.59 4.48 -28.07
C GLU A 314 -1.56 4.03 -27.04
N TRP A 315 -1.32 2.72 -26.95
CA TRP A 315 -0.26 2.18 -26.11
C TRP A 315 1.13 2.64 -26.54
N LYS A 316 1.43 2.64 -27.84
CA LYS A 316 2.70 3.16 -28.36
C LYS A 316 2.85 4.63 -27.96
N LYS A 317 1.83 5.46 -28.20
CA LYS A 317 1.82 6.87 -27.78
C LYS A 317 2.05 7.02 -26.28
N LEU A 318 1.40 6.20 -25.45
CA LEU A 318 1.55 6.25 -24.00
C LEU A 318 3.00 5.91 -23.57
N LEU A 319 3.59 4.88 -24.16
CA LEU A 319 4.95 4.43 -23.82
C LEU A 319 6.06 5.32 -24.38
N THR A 320 5.85 6.03 -25.49
CA THR A 320 6.89 6.84 -26.14
C THR A 320 6.69 8.36 -26.04
N SER A 321 5.56 8.82 -25.51
CA SER A 321 5.32 10.25 -25.28
C SER A 321 6.38 10.83 -24.35
N LYS A 322 6.76 12.08 -24.58
CA LYS A 322 7.73 12.79 -23.74
C LYS A 322 7.01 13.57 -22.66
#